data_AF-A0A969LGN4-F1
#
_entry.id   AF-A0A969LGN4-F1
#
_cell.length_a   1.000
_cell.length_b   1.000
_cell.length_c   1.000
_cell.angle_alpha   90.00
_cell.angle_beta   90.00
_cell.angle_gamma   90.00
#
_symmetry.space_group_name_H-M   'P 1'
#
loop_
_entity.id
_entity.type
_entity.pdbx_description
1 polymer ?
#
loop_
_entity_poly.entity_id
_entity_poly.type
_entity_poly.pdbx_seq_one_letter_code
_entity_poly.pdbx_strand_id
1 'polypeptide(L)'
;MDYKPLVAEAWSRNEVDLILARRIDEAIEELRQESSWLALIESLASKDAAEKLSTSAAERVFQRSEKMRTAIEGIATFVGRDVGKRIELATADAAEPATQCLRAFLGPRYGSTVAAVVSRDATQQFIIDPSKAAPQVSTGQVLVEGSEGLTGAVILLVRRQLSNMAARVGQRLIGVVLGRIVSVVAGGVGVVLIAKDIWELRHGVLPIIATEMKSPGTREKVQDELARAISEQMTEHVRDIGAKAADRVVDIWLDFRRAHAQVLGLAEKNDSFRQFLDTVKPASLGRLDEAVGLVLASEGETGVLKRLGDGTLREAVERLPAAAFDIARDTRSLETAFQWQNIAGDSLPKVIENEIHRRNPPSEFTKAGLARILSMQDRVAISRLASLKGTVRTPLLELDDDNLRRLSRALPETELESLSGYMTGLERAAGNRLLSAVAQSPGKMQILASPGVRTAILQSHDQAAAVGMMLRSDAIFEPGDFATDLSLVRSGKVSPWLLWSRYPGALSVMGFLGLFILLLMTRLLFGRRVRVTR
;
A
#
# COMPACT_ATOMS: atom_id res chain seq x y z
N MET A 1 -35.32 -15.12 -21.36
CA MET A 1 -35.38 -14.16 -22.48
C MET A 1 -36.02 -14.83 -23.66
N ASP A 2 -36.78 -14.10 -24.46
CA ASP A 2 -37.28 -14.60 -25.74
C ASP A 2 -36.35 -14.12 -26.88
N TYR A 3 -35.70 -15.07 -27.55
CA TYR A 3 -34.71 -14.80 -28.61
C TYR A 3 -35.36 -14.64 -29.99
N LYS A 4 -36.56 -15.20 -30.21
CA LYS A 4 -37.27 -15.12 -31.49
C LYS A 4 -37.53 -13.68 -31.95
N PRO A 5 -38.09 -12.76 -31.13
CA PRO A 5 -38.30 -11.38 -31.54
C PRO A 5 -36.98 -10.61 -31.76
N LEU A 6 -35.92 -10.92 -30.99
CA LEU A 6 -34.61 -10.29 -31.18
C LEU A 6 -33.97 -10.69 -32.50
N VAL A 7 -34.08 -11.96 -32.88
CA VAL A 7 -33.62 -12.45 -34.18
C VAL A 7 -34.45 -11.86 -35.31
N ALA A 8 -35.77 -11.74 -35.16
CA ALA A 8 -36.63 -11.13 -36.16
C ALA A 8 -36.31 -9.63 -36.38
N GLU A 9 -36.07 -8.86 -35.32
CA GLU A 9 -35.63 -7.47 -35.42
C GLU A 9 -34.26 -7.37 -36.10
N ALA A 10 -33.30 -8.20 -35.69
CA ALA A 10 -31.98 -8.23 -36.27
C ALA A 10 -32.01 -8.63 -37.76
N TRP A 11 -32.89 -9.56 -38.13
CA TRP A 11 -33.11 -10.01 -39.50
C TRP A 11 -33.60 -8.86 -40.39
N SER A 12 -34.54 -8.05 -39.88
CA SER A 12 -35.03 -6.86 -40.59
C SER A 12 -33.93 -5.79 -40.71
N ARG A 13 -33.21 -5.49 -39.63
CA ARG A 13 -32.16 -4.46 -39.61
C ARG A 13 -30.97 -4.77 -40.53
N ASN A 14 -30.63 -6.05 -40.70
CA ASN A 14 -29.54 -6.48 -41.59
C ASN A 14 -30.02 -6.76 -43.02
N GLU A 15 -31.26 -6.40 -43.37
CA GLU A 15 -31.86 -6.59 -44.70
C GLU A 15 -31.72 -8.03 -45.24
N VAL A 16 -31.81 -9.01 -44.33
CA VAL A 16 -31.49 -10.41 -44.67
C VAL A 16 -32.43 -10.97 -45.71
N ASP A 17 -33.69 -10.52 -45.77
CA ASP A 17 -34.63 -10.91 -46.82
C ASP A 17 -34.13 -10.55 -48.24
N LEU A 18 -33.56 -9.36 -48.41
CA LEU A 18 -33.04 -8.89 -49.70
C LEU A 18 -31.78 -9.66 -50.10
N ILE A 19 -30.90 -9.90 -49.13
CA ILE A 19 -29.67 -10.69 -49.33
C ILE A 19 -30.03 -12.13 -49.70
N LEU A 20 -30.94 -12.74 -48.94
CA LEU A 20 -31.39 -14.12 -49.14
C LEU A 20 -32.04 -14.28 -50.52
N ALA A 21 -32.98 -13.41 -50.90
CA ALA A 21 -33.64 -13.49 -52.19
C ALA A 21 -32.66 -13.41 -53.37
N ARG A 22 -31.72 -12.46 -53.33
CA ARG A 22 -30.69 -12.29 -54.37
C ARG A 22 -29.75 -13.49 -54.45
N ARG A 23 -29.30 -14.00 -53.31
CA ARG A 23 -28.40 -15.17 -53.27
C ARG A 23 -29.08 -16.46 -53.71
N ILE A 24 -30.37 -16.63 -53.43
CA ILE A 24 -31.15 -17.75 -53.95
C ILE A 24 -31.20 -17.69 -55.48
N ASP A 25 -31.48 -16.52 -56.08
CA ASP A 25 -31.52 -16.40 -57.54
C ASP A 25 -30.17 -16.71 -58.19
N GLU A 26 -29.07 -16.17 -57.64
CA GLU A 26 -27.71 -16.46 -58.12
C GLU A 26 -27.37 -17.95 -57.99
N ALA A 27 -27.64 -18.57 -56.84
CA ALA A 27 -27.35 -19.99 -56.62
C ALA A 27 -28.17 -20.93 -57.53
N ILE A 28 -29.41 -20.55 -57.84
CA ILE A 28 -30.28 -21.30 -58.74
C ILE A 28 -29.78 -21.19 -60.18
N GLU A 29 -29.33 -20.01 -60.62
CA GLU A 29 -28.75 -19.82 -61.95
C GLU A 29 -27.41 -20.55 -62.11
N GLU A 30 -26.55 -20.52 -61.10
CA GLU A 30 -25.31 -21.33 -61.08
C GLU A 30 -25.62 -22.83 -61.19
N LEU A 31 -26.55 -23.33 -60.37
CA LEU A 31 -26.99 -24.73 -60.43
C LEU A 31 -27.59 -25.10 -61.78
N ARG A 32 -28.32 -24.19 -62.41
CA ARG A 32 -28.88 -24.39 -63.75
C ARG A 32 -27.81 -24.52 -64.82
N GLN A 33 -26.73 -23.74 -64.72
CA GLN A 33 -25.60 -23.80 -65.66
C GLN A 33 -24.73 -25.05 -65.46
N GLU A 34 -24.62 -25.53 -64.22
CA GLU A 34 -23.83 -26.71 -63.86
C GLU A 34 -24.58 -28.05 -64.05
N SER A 35 -25.91 -28.04 -63.95
CA SER A 35 -26.73 -29.25 -64.04
C SER A 35 -27.02 -29.63 -65.49
N SER A 36 -26.91 -30.93 -65.80
CA SER A 36 -27.34 -31.43 -67.11
C SER A 36 -28.87 -31.34 -67.24
N TRP A 37 -29.35 -31.09 -68.46
CA TRP A 37 -30.78 -31.00 -68.75
C TRP A 37 -31.55 -32.26 -68.32
N LEU A 38 -30.94 -33.44 -68.46
CA LEU A 38 -31.50 -34.72 -68.00
C LEU A 38 -31.63 -34.77 -66.47
N ALA A 39 -30.62 -34.30 -65.72
CA ALA A 39 -30.67 -34.27 -64.25
C ALA A 39 -31.75 -33.30 -63.73
N LEU A 40 -31.97 -32.18 -64.43
CA LEU A 40 -33.04 -31.23 -64.10
C LEU A 40 -34.43 -31.85 -64.30
N ILE A 41 -34.60 -32.70 -65.31
CA ILE A 41 -35.88 -33.40 -65.53
C ILE A 41 -36.06 -34.55 -64.55
N GLU A 42 -35.00 -35.32 -64.28
CA GLU A 42 -35.04 -36.40 -63.29
C GLU A 42 -35.44 -35.89 -61.90
N SER A 43 -35.02 -34.68 -61.55
CA SER A 43 -35.40 -34.02 -60.30
C SER A 43 -36.91 -33.80 -60.13
N LEU A 44 -37.69 -33.71 -61.21
CA LEU A 44 -39.15 -33.59 -61.14
C LEU A 44 -39.84 -34.91 -60.80
N ALA A 45 -39.20 -36.04 -61.07
CA ALA A 45 -39.76 -37.38 -60.88
C ALA A 45 -39.16 -38.11 -59.66
N SER A 46 -38.02 -37.65 -59.13
CA SER A 46 -37.32 -38.26 -58.01
C SER A 46 -37.17 -37.30 -56.84
N LYS A 47 -37.78 -37.66 -55.71
CA LYS A 47 -37.64 -36.93 -54.44
C LYS A 47 -36.18 -36.79 -54.03
N ASP A 48 -35.39 -37.86 -54.18
CA ASP A 48 -33.97 -37.87 -53.81
C ASP A 48 -33.15 -36.91 -54.69
N ALA A 49 -33.46 -36.83 -55.98
CA ALA A 49 -32.78 -35.90 -56.89
C ALA A 49 -33.15 -34.43 -56.59
N ALA A 50 -34.42 -34.17 -56.23
CA ALA A 50 -34.86 -32.84 -55.84
C ALA A 50 -34.28 -32.40 -54.48
N GLU A 51 -34.19 -33.32 -53.51
CA GLU A 51 -33.59 -33.07 -52.21
C GLU A 51 -32.09 -32.78 -52.32
N LYS A 52 -31.37 -33.48 -53.21
CA LYS A 52 -29.96 -33.19 -53.54
C LYS A 52 -29.77 -31.79 -54.13
N LEU A 53 -30.63 -31.40 -55.09
CA LEU A 53 -30.58 -30.06 -55.69
C LEU A 53 -30.95 -28.97 -54.66
N SER A 54 -31.95 -29.22 -53.82
CA SER A 54 -32.33 -28.28 -52.75
C SER A 54 -31.24 -28.14 -51.69
N THR A 55 -30.57 -29.24 -51.32
CA THR A 55 -29.41 -29.22 -50.41
C THR A 55 -28.27 -28.44 -51.03
N SER A 56 -27.96 -28.69 -52.30
CA SER A 56 -26.93 -27.99 -53.05
C SER A 56 -27.20 -26.48 -53.20
N ALA A 57 -28.47 -26.09 -53.36
CA ALA A 57 -28.89 -24.70 -53.41
C ALA A 57 -28.75 -24.04 -52.02
N ALA A 58 -29.22 -24.71 -50.97
CA ALA A 58 -29.09 -24.23 -49.61
C ALA A 58 -27.61 -24.11 -49.17
N GLU A 59 -26.73 -25.05 -49.54
CA GLU A 59 -25.29 -24.96 -49.27
C GLU A 59 -24.66 -23.73 -49.96
N ARG A 60 -25.00 -23.46 -51.22
CA ARG A 60 -24.49 -22.27 -51.93
C ARG A 60 -24.96 -20.97 -51.27
N VAL A 61 -26.24 -20.91 -50.89
CA VAL A 61 -26.84 -19.72 -50.28
C VAL A 61 -26.33 -19.48 -48.87
N PHE A 62 -26.32 -20.50 -48.01
CA PHE A 62 -26.05 -20.34 -46.59
C PHE A 62 -24.58 -20.62 -46.23
N GLN A 63 -23.94 -21.64 -46.80
CA GLN A 63 -22.57 -22.02 -46.43
C GLN A 63 -21.49 -21.35 -47.28
N ARG A 64 -21.68 -21.23 -48.59
CA ARG A 64 -20.65 -20.70 -49.52
C ARG A 64 -20.74 -19.20 -49.74
N SER A 65 -21.88 -18.59 -49.47
CA SER A 65 -22.09 -17.15 -49.70
C SER A 65 -21.56 -16.30 -48.56
N GLU A 66 -20.48 -15.57 -48.82
CA GLU A 66 -19.88 -14.72 -47.79
C GLU A 66 -20.75 -13.53 -47.38
N LYS A 67 -21.65 -13.07 -48.26
CA LYS A 67 -22.65 -12.06 -47.89
C LYS A 67 -23.70 -12.62 -46.92
N MET A 68 -24.14 -13.87 -47.12
CA MET A 68 -25.12 -14.48 -46.22
C MET A 68 -24.48 -14.78 -44.85
N ARG A 69 -23.23 -15.26 -44.86
CA ARG A 69 -22.44 -15.44 -43.64
C ARG A 69 -22.30 -14.14 -42.86
N THR A 70 -21.93 -13.05 -43.53
CA THR A 70 -21.82 -11.71 -42.92
C THR A 70 -23.17 -11.22 -42.36
N ALA A 71 -24.28 -11.50 -43.05
CA ALA A 71 -25.62 -11.14 -42.57
C ALA A 71 -26.00 -11.89 -41.29
N ILE A 72 -25.69 -13.19 -41.22
CA ILE A 72 -25.92 -14.02 -40.03
C ILE A 72 -25.00 -13.59 -38.86
N GLU A 73 -23.75 -13.24 -39.15
CA GLU A 73 -22.84 -12.60 -38.18
C GLU A 73 -23.41 -11.28 -37.63
N GLY A 74 -24.01 -10.47 -38.51
CA GLY A 74 -24.70 -9.23 -38.13
C GLY A 74 -25.87 -9.49 -37.18
N ILE A 75 -26.66 -10.55 -37.43
CA ILE A 75 -27.73 -10.98 -36.52
C ILE A 75 -27.16 -11.36 -35.15
N ALA A 76 -26.17 -12.27 -35.12
CA ALA A 76 -25.55 -12.73 -33.88
C ALA A 76 -24.94 -11.56 -33.08
N THR A 77 -24.31 -10.60 -33.77
CA THR A 77 -23.72 -9.40 -33.17
C THR A 77 -24.78 -8.49 -32.55
N PHE A 78 -25.89 -8.28 -33.26
CA PHE A 78 -27.00 -7.46 -32.76
C PHE A 78 -27.64 -8.10 -31.52
N VAL A 79 -28.02 -9.38 -31.61
CA VAL A 79 -28.65 -10.10 -30.50
C VAL A 79 -27.70 -10.18 -29.30
N GLY A 80 -26.42 -10.48 -29.52
CA GLY A 80 -25.40 -10.50 -28.47
C GLY A 80 -25.24 -9.15 -27.76
N ARG A 81 -25.37 -8.03 -28.49
CA ARG A 81 -25.33 -6.68 -27.90
C ARG A 81 -26.56 -6.40 -27.03
N ASP A 82 -27.76 -6.77 -27.48
CA ASP A 82 -28.99 -6.55 -26.70
C ASP A 82 -29.02 -7.43 -25.44
N VAL A 83 -28.69 -8.71 -25.59
CA VAL A 83 -28.54 -9.66 -24.47
C VAL A 83 -27.49 -9.14 -23.48
N GLY A 84 -26.35 -8.64 -23.96
CA GLY A 84 -25.31 -8.07 -23.11
C GLY A 84 -25.81 -6.89 -22.27
N LYS A 85 -26.56 -5.95 -22.84
CA LYS A 85 -27.17 -4.84 -22.10
C LYS A 85 -28.15 -5.33 -21.01
N ARG A 86 -28.94 -6.36 -21.32
CA ARG A 86 -29.87 -6.93 -20.36
C ARG A 86 -29.16 -7.71 -19.24
N ILE A 87 -28.05 -8.39 -19.55
CA ILE A 87 -27.18 -9.04 -18.55
C ILE A 87 -26.57 -7.98 -17.64
N GLU A 88 -26.13 -6.84 -18.18
CA GLU A 88 -25.61 -5.72 -17.39
C GLU A 88 -26.64 -5.21 -16.38
N LEU A 89 -27.89 -4.99 -16.81
CA LEU A 89 -28.99 -4.62 -15.91
C LEU A 89 -29.26 -5.70 -14.85
N ALA A 90 -29.36 -6.98 -15.28
CA ALA A 90 -29.61 -8.09 -14.35
C ALA A 90 -28.45 -8.31 -13.35
N THR A 91 -27.22 -7.96 -13.74
CA THR A 91 -26.03 -8.04 -12.88
C THR A 91 -26.07 -6.94 -11.81
N ALA A 92 -26.57 -5.75 -12.15
CA ALA A 92 -26.84 -4.70 -11.17
C ALA A 92 -27.94 -5.13 -10.17
N ASP A 93 -29.01 -5.77 -10.65
CA ASP A 93 -30.08 -6.30 -9.79
C ASP A 93 -29.57 -7.45 -8.88
N ALA A 94 -28.61 -8.25 -9.36
CA ALA A 94 -28.00 -9.33 -8.58
C ALA A 94 -27.05 -8.83 -7.47
N ALA A 95 -26.60 -7.57 -7.54
CA ALA A 95 -25.69 -7.01 -6.55
C ALA A 95 -26.34 -6.94 -5.16
N GLU A 96 -27.62 -6.55 -5.06
CA GLU A 96 -28.30 -6.42 -3.78
C GLU A 96 -28.42 -7.76 -3.04
N PRO A 97 -28.95 -8.86 -3.62
CA PRO A 97 -28.93 -10.18 -2.98
C PRO A 97 -27.53 -10.64 -2.57
N ALA A 98 -26.51 -10.40 -3.39
CA ALA A 98 -25.13 -10.75 -3.05
C ALA A 98 -24.65 -9.99 -1.80
N THR A 99 -24.95 -8.69 -1.68
CA THR A 99 -24.61 -7.91 -0.48
C THR A 99 -25.36 -8.38 0.76
N GLN A 100 -26.62 -8.78 0.62
CA GLN A 100 -27.40 -9.32 1.74
C GLN A 100 -26.79 -10.64 2.24
N CYS A 101 -26.38 -11.53 1.33
CA CYS A 101 -25.67 -12.76 1.66
C CYS A 101 -24.35 -12.48 2.40
N LEU A 102 -23.53 -11.55 1.90
CA LEU A 102 -22.28 -11.16 2.56
C LEU A 102 -22.53 -10.59 3.96
N ARG A 103 -23.54 -9.73 4.12
CA ARG A 103 -23.92 -9.17 5.43
C ARG A 103 -24.41 -10.24 6.40
N ALA A 104 -25.24 -11.17 5.93
CA ALA A 104 -25.74 -12.28 6.74
C ALA A 104 -24.63 -13.24 7.17
N PHE A 105 -23.63 -13.46 6.32
CA PHE A 105 -22.50 -14.33 6.62
C PHE A 105 -21.45 -13.68 7.54
N LEU A 106 -21.08 -12.43 7.25
CA LEU A 106 -19.98 -11.73 7.94
C LEU A 106 -20.45 -11.02 9.21
N GLY A 107 -21.66 -10.47 9.22
CA GLY A 107 -22.18 -9.64 10.31
C GLY A 107 -22.13 -10.33 11.68
N PRO A 108 -22.72 -11.53 11.83
CA PRO A 108 -22.71 -12.25 13.11
C PRO A 108 -21.29 -12.61 13.60
N ARG A 109 -20.34 -12.84 12.68
CA ARG A 109 -19.00 -13.34 13.02
C ARG A 109 -18.00 -12.22 13.30
N TYR A 110 -18.02 -11.18 12.49
CA TYR A 110 -16.99 -10.14 12.47
C TYR A 110 -17.53 -8.72 12.70
N GLY A 111 -18.85 -8.56 12.83
CA GLY A 111 -19.49 -7.26 13.01
C GLY A 111 -20.04 -6.67 11.70
N SER A 112 -20.96 -5.74 11.88
CA SER A 112 -21.60 -4.94 10.83
C SER A 112 -20.62 -4.07 10.03
N THR A 113 -19.55 -3.54 10.64
CA THR A 113 -18.56 -2.72 9.92
C THR A 113 -17.80 -3.55 8.88
N VAL A 114 -17.28 -4.71 9.27
CA VAL A 114 -16.59 -5.63 8.34
C VAL A 114 -17.53 -6.07 7.23
N ALA A 115 -18.74 -6.49 7.60
CA ALA A 115 -19.78 -6.86 6.66
C ALA A 115 -20.07 -5.73 5.65
N ALA A 116 -20.16 -4.48 6.11
CA ALA A 116 -20.44 -3.34 5.26
C ALA A 116 -19.28 -3.02 4.30
N VAL A 117 -18.02 -3.06 4.77
CA VAL A 117 -16.84 -2.79 3.94
C VAL A 117 -16.69 -3.82 2.84
N VAL A 118 -16.70 -5.12 3.20
CA VAL A 118 -16.57 -6.21 2.22
C VAL A 118 -17.74 -6.19 1.23
N SER A 119 -18.97 -5.96 1.71
CA SER A 119 -20.14 -5.88 0.83
C SER A 119 -20.05 -4.69 -0.13
N ARG A 120 -19.59 -3.53 0.34
CA ARG A 120 -19.41 -2.33 -0.50
C ARG A 120 -18.37 -2.59 -1.59
N ASP A 121 -17.22 -3.14 -1.21
CA ASP A 121 -16.12 -3.38 -2.15
C ASP A 121 -16.50 -4.47 -3.17
N ALA A 122 -17.26 -5.49 -2.76
CA ALA A 122 -17.90 -6.44 -3.66
C ALA A 122 -18.94 -5.77 -4.58
N THR A 123 -19.80 -4.89 -4.05
CA THR A 123 -20.81 -4.14 -4.83
C THR A 123 -20.17 -3.31 -5.93
N GLN A 124 -19.05 -2.65 -5.63
CA GLN A 124 -18.32 -1.85 -6.62
C GLN A 124 -17.83 -2.68 -7.81
N GLN A 125 -17.67 -3.99 -7.67
CA GLN A 125 -17.34 -4.86 -8.81
C GLN A 125 -18.54 -5.12 -9.74
N PHE A 126 -19.77 -4.96 -9.25
CA PHE A 126 -20.98 -5.11 -10.04
C PHE A 126 -21.36 -3.82 -10.78
N ILE A 127 -20.78 -2.67 -10.43
CA ILE A 127 -21.05 -1.37 -11.07
C ILE A 127 -20.21 -1.23 -12.35
N ILE A 128 -20.89 -1.15 -13.49
CA ILE A 128 -20.28 -0.89 -14.81
C ILE A 128 -20.29 0.63 -15.03
N ASP A 129 -19.12 1.28 -15.05
CA ASP A 129 -18.99 2.71 -15.38
C ASP A 129 -18.87 2.90 -16.91
N PRO A 130 -19.85 3.53 -17.58
CA PRO A 130 -19.83 3.73 -19.03
C PRO A 130 -18.77 4.73 -19.50
N SER A 131 -18.30 5.62 -18.61
CA SER A 131 -17.47 6.79 -18.93
C SER A 131 -15.96 6.51 -18.92
N LYS A 132 -15.52 5.43 -18.26
CA LYS A 132 -14.10 5.02 -18.20
C LYS A 132 -13.64 4.21 -19.43
N ALA A 133 -14.44 4.20 -20.49
CA ALA A 133 -14.23 3.42 -21.70
C ALA A 133 -13.58 4.23 -22.84
N ALA A 134 -12.44 4.89 -22.60
CA ALA A 134 -11.59 5.37 -23.68
C ALA A 134 -10.47 4.35 -23.94
N PRO A 135 -10.31 3.83 -25.17
CA PRO A 135 -9.22 2.93 -25.50
C PRO A 135 -7.94 3.76 -25.66
N GLN A 136 -7.21 3.96 -24.56
CA GLN A 136 -5.81 4.34 -24.63
C GLN A 136 -5.00 3.33 -23.81
N VAL A 137 -4.57 2.27 -24.51
CA VAL A 137 -3.41 1.50 -24.07
C VAL A 137 -2.19 2.37 -24.36
N SER A 138 -1.74 3.12 -23.36
CA SER A 138 -0.40 3.71 -23.36
C SER A 138 0.46 2.92 -22.37
N THR A 139 1.59 2.44 -22.84
CA THR A 139 2.61 1.62 -22.14
C THR A 139 3.33 2.35 -21.00
N GLY A 140 2.70 3.34 -20.36
CA GLY A 140 3.30 4.20 -19.34
C GLY A 140 2.61 4.23 -17.97
N GLN A 141 1.49 3.53 -17.76
CA GLN A 141 0.75 3.57 -16.48
C GLN A 141 1.04 2.37 -15.54
N VAL A 142 2.31 1.98 -15.39
CA VAL A 142 2.73 0.99 -14.38
C VAL A 142 3.40 1.65 -13.17
N LEU A 143 3.27 2.99 -13.01
CA LEU A 143 3.99 3.68 -11.94
C LEU A 143 3.20 4.80 -11.23
N VAL A 144 1.90 4.62 -10.99
CA VAL A 144 1.17 5.43 -9.99
C VAL A 144 0.03 4.61 -9.37
N GLU A 145 0.32 3.63 -8.51
CA GLU A 145 -0.65 3.11 -7.53
C GLU A 145 0.09 2.72 -6.24
N GLY A 146 0.65 3.72 -5.57
CA GLY A 146 1.02 3.63 -4.17
C GLY A 146 -0.19 4.00 -3.30
N SER A 147 -0.65 3.04 -2.49
CA SER A 147 -1.55 3.19 -1.32
C SER A 147 -3.06 3.43 -1.48
N GLU A 148 -3.62 3.76 -2.66
CA GLU A 148 -5.10 3.87 -2.81
C GLU A 148 -5.66 3.20 -4.08
N GLY A 149 -4.86 2.33 -4.70
CA GLY A 149 -5.12 1.78 -6.01
C GLY A 149 -5.58 0.32 -6.02
N LEU A 150 -6.87 0.07 -5.79
CA LEU A 150 -7.51 -1.22 -6.13
C LEU A 150 -8.73 -1.03 -7.05
N THR A 151 -9.02 0.20 -7.46
CA THR A 151 -10.25 0.55 -8.17
C THR A 151 -10.06 0.63 -9.70
N GLY A 152 -8.82 0.53 -10.20
CA GLY A 152 -8.48 0.81 -11.60
C GLY A 152 -8.70 -0.31 -12.63
N ALA A 153 -8.68 -1.59 -12.23
CA ALA A 153 -8.58 -2.68 -13.21
C ALA A 153 -9.91 -3.40 -13.56
N VAL A 154 -11.00 -3.11 -12.85
CA VAL A 154 -12.13 -4.07 -12.77
C VAL A 154 -13.26 -3.82 -13.78
N ILE A 155 -13.49 -2.58 -14.20
CA ILE A 155 -14.64 -2.22 -15.06
C ILE A 155 -14.54 -2.85 -16.47
N LEU A 156 -13.35 -3.32 -16.86
CA LEU A 156 -13.12 -3.94 -18.15
C LEU A 156 -13.66 -5.36 -18.25
N LEU A 157 -13.88 -6.10 -17.16
CA LEU A 157 -13.97 -7.56 -17.24
C LEU A 157 -15.35 -8.06 -17.73
N VAL A 158 -16.45 -7.51 -17.21
CA VAL A 158 -17.80 -7.87 -17.68
C VAL A 158 -18.01 -7.36 -19.11
N ARG A 159 -17.62 -6.12 -19.42
CA ARG A 159 -17.78 -5.55 -20.78
C ARG A 159 -16.87 -6.23 -21.82
N ARG A 160 -15.62 -6.57 -21.47
CA ARG A 160 -14.71 -7.35 -22.34
C ARG A 160 -15.21 -8.78 -22.53
N GLN A 161 -15.79 -9.41 -21.51
CA GLN A 161 -16.39 -10.73 -21.66
C GLN A 161 -17.67 -10.71 -22.50
N LEU A 162 -18.52 -9.68 -22.35
CA LEU A 162 -19.71 -9.45 -23.19
C LEU A 162 -19.34 -9.09 -24.64
N SER A 163 -18.31 -8.28 -24.88
CA SER A 163 -17.83 -7.99 -26.25
C SER A 163 -17.19 -9.23 -26.89
N ASN A 164 -16.42 -10.00 -26.11
CA ASN A 164 -15.86 -11.28 -26.56
C ASN A 164 -16.94 -12.36 -26.71
N MET A 165 -18.09 -12.21 -26.07
CA MET A 165 -19.26 -13.06 -26.24
C MET A 165 -19.89 -12.79 -27.61
N ALA A 166 -20.21 -11.54 -27.95
CA ALA A 166 -20.74 -11.21 -29.28
C ALA A 166 -19.86 -11.71 -30.43
N ALA A 167 -18.52 -11.56 -30.30
CA ALA A 167 -17.57 -12.05 -31.29
C ALA A 167 -17.46 -13.60 -31.35
N ARG A 168 -17.40 -14.29 -30.19
CA ARG A 168 -17.32 -15.76 -30.14
C ARG A 168 -18.62 -16.44 -30.56
N VAL A 169 -19.74 -15.81 -30.22
CA VAL A 169 -21.09 -16.26 -30.58
C VAL A 169 -21.26 -16.15 -32.08
N GLY A 170 -20.87 -15.02 -32.69
CA GLY A 170 -20.78 -14.91 -34.16
C GLY A 170 -19.96 -16.06 -34.76
N GLN A 171 -18.70 -16.23 -34.36
CA GLN A 171 -17.81 -17.21 -34.98
C GLN A 171 -18.21 -18.68 -34.79
N ARG A 172 -18.73 -19.07 -33.61
CA ARG A 172 -19.15 -20.45 -33.32
C ARG A 172 -20.54 -20.77 -33.87
N LEU A 173 -21.45 -19.79 -33.89
CA LEU A 173 -22.79 -19.99 -34.44
C LEU A 173 -22.74 -20.26 -35.93
N ILE A 174 -21.93 -19.54 -36.70
CA ILE A 174 -21.89 -19.68 -38.16
C ILE A 174 -21.70 -21.15 -38.57
N GLY A 175 -20.69 -21.85 -38.04
CA GLY A 175 -20.42 -23.23 -38.46
C GLY A 175 -21.56 -24.20 -38.13
N VAL A 176 -22.07 -24.14 -36.90
CA VAL A 176 -23.10 -25.06 -36.40
C VAL A 176 -24.48 -24.74 -36.97
N VAL A 177 -24.80 -23.46 -37.10
CA VAL A 177 -26.11 -22.97 -37.54
C VAL A 177 -26.27 -23.08 -39.04
N LEU A 178 -25.24 -22.79 -39.83
CA LEU A 178 -25.33 -22.92 -41.28
C LEU A 178 -25.61 -24.38 -41.71
N GLY A 179 -25.04 -25.37 -41.03
CA GLY A 179 -25.36 -26.79 -41.25
C GLY A 179 -26.81 -27.14 -40.92
N ARG A 180 -27.32 -26.66 -39.78
CA ARG A 180 -28.73 -26.86 -39.35
C ARG A 180 -29.72 -26.16 -40.27
N ILE A 181 -29.42 -24.93 -40.71
CA ILE A 181 -30.23 -24.16 -41.66
C ILE A 181 -30.36 -24.91 -42.99
N VAL A 182 -29.25 -25.42 -43.53
CA VAL A 182 -29.27 -26.19 -44.79
C VAL A 182 -30.21 -27.39 -44.68
N SER A 183 -30.15 -28.14 -43.57
CA SER A 183 -31.04 -29.28 -43.33
C SER A 183 -32.52 -28.87 -43.24
N VAL A 184 -32.83 -27.78 -42.55
CA VAL A 184 -34.20 -27.27 -42.40
C VAL A 184 -34.78 -26.77 -43.73
N VAL A 185 -33.97 -26.08 -44.53
CA VAL A 185 -34.38 -25.55 -45.82
C VAL A 185 -34.55 -26.68 -46.84
N ALA A 186 -33.59 -27.61 -46.92
CA ALA A 186 -33.67 -28.76 -47.82
C ALA A 186 -34.86 -29.69 -47.50
N GLY A 187 -35.11 -29.95 -46.21
CA GLY A 187 -36.26 -30.75 -45.78
C GLY A 187 -37.61 -30.08 -46.03
N GLY A 188 -37.67 -28.73 -46.04
CA GLY A 188 -38.88 -27.97 -46.35
C GLY A 188 -39.30 -28.08 -47.82
N VAL A 189 -38.34 -28.05 -48.74
CA VAL A 189 -38.62 -28.15 -50.19
C VAL A 189 -39.13 -29.54 -50.59
N GLY A 190 -38.64 -30.60 -49.94
CA GLY A 190 -39.09 -31.98 -50.19
C GLY A 190 -40.58 -32.23 -49.93
N VAL A 191 -41.24 -31.41 -49.12
CA VAL A 191 -42.68 -31.52 -48.82
C VAL A 191 -43.55 -30.81 -49.87
N VAL A 192 -43.08 -29.67 -50.39
CA VAL A 192 -43.84 -28.84 -51.34
C VAL A 192 -43.86 -29.44 -52.75
N LEU A 193 -42.84 -30.23 -53.10
CA LEU A 193 -42.79 -30.97 -54.36
C LEU A 193 -43.90 -32.03 -54.50
N ILE A 194 -44.53 -32.44 -53.40
CA ILE A 194 -45.67 -33.38 -53.41
C ILE A 194 -46.99 -32.65 -53.76
N ALA A 195 -47.03 -31.31 -53.68
CA ALA A 195 -48.26 -30.53 -53.75
C ALA A 195 -48.43 -29.67 -55.02
N LYS A 196 -47.37 -29.42 -55.81
CA LYS A 196 -47.43 -28.54 -57.00
C LYS A 196 -47.44 -29.34 -58.31
N ASP A 197 -48.44 -29.03 -59.14
CA ASP A 197 -48.76 -29.71 -60.39
C ASP A 197 -47.66 -29.53 -61.48
N ILE A 198 -47.35 -30.61 -62.19
CA ILE A 198 -46.09 -30.85 -62.94
C ILE A 198 -46.02 -30.11 -64.30
N TRP A 199 -47.05 -29.36 -64.67
CA TRP A 199 -47.31 -29.00 -66.07
C TRP A 199 -46.54 -27.79 -66.65
N GLU A 200 -45.92 -26.91 -65.85
CA GLU A 200 -45.23 -25.69 -66.34
C GLU A 200 -43.68 -25.71 -66.30
N LEU A 201 -43.04 -26.80 -65.88
CA LEU A 201 -41.61 -26.78 -65.49
C LEU A 201 -40.68 -27.39 -66.54
N ARG A 202 -40.48 -26.69 -67.66
CA ARG A 202 -39.44 -27.02 -68.67
C ARG A 202 -37.99 -26.87 -68.15
N HIS A 203 -37.83 -26.51 -66.87
CA HIS A 203 -36.57 -26.12 -66.21
C HIS A 203 -36.27 -26.91 -64.92
N GLY A 204 -36.97 -28.03 -64.67
CA GLY A 204 -36.76 -28.85 -63.46
C GLY A 204 -37.35 -28.28 -62.17
N VAL A 205 -36.98 -28.82 -61.01
CA VAL A 205 -37.49 -28.38 -59.67
C VAL A 205 -36.89 -27.07 -59.16
N LEU A 206 -35.89 -26.51 -59.84
CA LEU A 206 -35.17 -25.31 -59.42
C LEU A 206 -36.07 -24.09 -59.15
N PRO A 207 -37.11 -23.77 -59.96
CA PRO A 207 -38.03 -22.67 -59.64
C PRO A 207 -38.87 -22.92 -58.38
N ILE A 208 -39.20 -24.18 -58.07
CA ILE A 208 -39.91 -24.56 -56.84
C ILE A 208 -38.98 -24.36 -55.64
N ILE A 209 -37.74 -24.85 -55.74
CA ILE A 209 -36.69 -24.61 -54.72
C ILE A 209 -36.55 -23.11 -54.47
N ALA A 210 -36.42 -22.29 -55.52
CA ALA A 210 -36.26 -20.84 -55.39
C ALA A 210 -37.46 -20.18 -54.68
N THR A 211 -38.69 -20.58 -55.05
CA THR A 211 -39.92 -20.04 -54.45
C THR A 211 -40.04 -20.44 -52.99
N GLU A 212 -39.75 -21.70 -52.68
CA GLU A 212 -39.91 -22.23 -51.32
C GLU A 212 -38.81 -21.74 -50.38
N MET A 213 -37.57 -21.60 -50.86
CA MET A 213 -36.48 -21.00 -50.08
C MET A 213 -36.75 -19.51 -49.75
N LYS A 214 -37.52 -18.81 -50.60
CA LYS A 214 -37.96 -17.42 -50.36
C LYS A 214 -39.26 -17.33 -49.56
N SER A 215 -39.88 -18.45 -49.21
CA SER A 215 -41.19 -18.47 -48.55
C SER A 215 -41.10 -17.91 -47.12
N PRO A 216 -42.17 -17.25 -46.63
CA PRO A 216 -42.24 -16.82 -45.23
C PRO A 216 -42.07 -17.97 -44.23
N GLY A 217 -42.54 -19.16 -44.59
CA GLY A 217 -42.41 -20.36 -43.75
C GLY A 217 -40.97 -20.83 -43.61
N THR A 218 -40.19 -20.81 -44.70
CA THR A 218 -38.75 -21.10 -44.63
C THR A 218 -38.01 -20.05 -43.82
N ARG A 219 -38.32 -18.76 -44.02
CA ARG A 219 -37.77 -17.67 -43.21
C ARG A 219 -38.01 -17.90 -41.72
N GLU A 220 -39.24 -18.21 -41.32
CA GLU A 220 -39.57 -18.41 -39.91
C GLU A 220 -38.76 -19.57 -39.31
N LYS A 221 -38.66 -20.71 -40.01
CA LYS A 221 -37.86 -21.85 -39.55
C LYS A 221 -36.37 -21.51 -39.40
N VAL A 222 -35.83 -20.70 -40.31
CA VAL A 222 -34.43 -20.23 -40.22
C VAL A 222 -34.24 -19.29 -39.03
N GLN A 223 -35.18 -18.37 -38.79
CA GLN A 223 -35.17 -17.49 -37.62
C GLN A 223 -35.28 -18.29 -36.32
N ASP A 224 -36.10 -19.33 -36.28
CA ASP A 224 -36.28 -20.21 -35.11
C ASP A 224 -35.01 -21.00 -34.78
N GLU A 225 -34.32 -21.56 -35.79
CA GLU A 225 -33.03 -22.23 -35.56
C GLU A 225 -31.93 -21.26 -35.11
N LEU A 226 -31.89 -20.04 -35.67
CA LEU A 226 -30.98 -18.99 -35.22
C LEU A 226 -31.26 -18.62 -33.75
N ALA A 227 -32.53 -18.42 -33.40
CA ALA A 227 -32.93 -18.10 -32.03
C ALA A 227 -32.56 -19.23 -31.05
N ARG A 228 -32.81 -20.49 -31.43
CA ARG A 228 -32.45 -21.66 -30.62
C ARG A 228 -30.95 -21.74 -30.39
N ALA A 229 -30.15 -21.64 -31.44
CA ALA A 229 -28.70 -21.75 -31.32
C ALA A 229 -28.08 -20.60 -30.52
N ILE A 230 -28.57 -19.37 -30.71
CA ILE A 230 -28.16 -18.22 -29.89
C ILE A 230 -28.53 -18.46 -28.41
N SER A 231 -29.74 -18.94 -28.14
CA SER A 231 -30.21 -19.24 -26.78
C SER A 231 -29.32 -20.26 -26.06
N GLU A 232 -28.95 -21.36 -26.74
CA GLU A 232 -28.06 -22.40 -26.20
C GLU A 232 -26.71 -21.80 -25.79
N GLN A 233 -26.07 -21.05 -26.69
CA GLN A 233 -24.76 -20.43 -26.42
C GLN A 233 -24.83 -19.35 -25.32
N MET A 234 -25.90 -18.55 -25.28
CA MET A 234 -26.07 -17.50 -24.29
C MET A 234 -26.27 -18.06 -22.89
N THR A 235 -27.04 -19.14 -22.76
CA THR A 235 -27.32 -19.77 -21.47
C THR A 235 -26.04 -20.29 -20.82
N GLU A 236 -25.17 -20.92 -21.59
CA GLU A 236 -23.87 -21.39 -21.11
C GLU A 236 -22.98 -20.24 -20.64
N HIS A 237 -22.91 -19.16 -21.43
CA HIS A 237 -22.09 -18.00 -21.10
C HIS A 237 -22.58 -17.20 -19.89
N VAL A 238 -23.90 -17.05 -19.72
CA VAL A 238 -24.46 -16.39 -18.52
C VAL A 238 -24.10 -17.18 -17.27
N ARG A 239 -24.12 -18.52 -17.32
CA ARG A 239 -23.72 -19.37 -16.20
C ARG A 239 -22.23 -19.21 -15.85
N ASP A 240 -21.35 -19.15 -16.85
CA ASP A 240 -19.91 -18.91 -16.65
C ASP A 240 -19.62 -17.52 -16.05
N ILE A 241 -20.33 -16.48 -16.50
CA ILE A 241 -20.24 -15.13 -15.92
C ILE A 241 -20.67 -15.15 -14.45
N GLY A 242 -21.80 -15.80 -14.14
CA GLY A 242 -22.28 -15.93 -12.77
C GLY A 242 -21.27 -16.64 -11.85
N ALA A 243 -20.67 -17.73 -12.31
CA ALA A 243 -19.64 -18.45 -11.56
C ALA A 243 -18.41 -17.57 -11.27
N LYS A 244 -17.89 -16.88 -12.29
CA LYS A 244 -16.73 -15.98 -12.15
C LYS A 244 -17.03 -14.77 -11.25
N ALA A 245 -18.25 -14.23 -11.32
CA ALA A 245 -18.68 -13.16 -10.43
C ALA A 245 -18.72 -13.65 -8.96
N ALA A 246 -19.21 -14.87 -8.73
CA ALA A 246 -19.22 -15.48 -7.40
C ALA A 246 -17.79 -15.74 -6.88
N ASP A 247 -16.92 -16.32 -7.70
CA ASP A 247 -15.49 -16.52 -7.35
C ASP A 247 -14.83 -15.20 -6.96
N ARG A 248 -15.12 -14.12 -7.70
CA ARG A 248 -14.57 -12.79 -7.40
C ARG A 248 -15.03 -12.25 -6.06
N VAL A 249 -16.29 -12.46 -5.68
CA VAL A 249 -16.80 -12.08 -4.34
C VAL A 249 -16.04 -12.84 -3.25
N VAL A 250 -15.76 -14.12 -3.46
CA VAL A 250 -14.96 -14.93 -2.54
C VAL A 250 -13.53 -14.41 -2.45
N ASP A 251 -12.90 -14.06 -3.58
CA ASP A 251 -11.55 -13.49 -3.60
C ASP A 251 -11.45 -12.21 -2.79
N ILE A 252 -12.42 -11.29 -2.94
CA ILE A 252 -12.46 -10.02 -2.17
C ILE A 252 -12.51 -10.31 -0.68
N TRP A 253 -13.34 -11.27 -0.26
CA TRP A 253 -13.39 -11.68 1.12
C TRP A 253 -12.04 -12.28 1.59
N LEU A 254 -11.40 -13.12 0.79
CA LEU A 254 -10.12 -13.73 1.13
C LEU A 254 -8.97 -12.71 1.17
N ASP A 255 -8.99 -11.71 0.30
CA ASP A 255 -8.06 -10.59 0.30
C ASP A 255 -8.23 -9.75 1.57
N PHE A 256 -9.47 -9.36 1.87
CA PHE A 256 -9.80 -8.63 3.09
C PHE A 256 -9.40 -9.44 4.34
N ARG A 257 -9.71 -10.74 4.38
CA ARG A 257 -9.38 -11.61 5.50
C ARG A 257 -7.88 -11.72 5.72
N ARG A 258 -7.09 -11.76 4.65
CA ARG A 258 -5.62 -11.78 4.73
C ARG A 258 -5.06 -10.46 5.24
N ALA A 259 -5.58 -9.33 4.75
CA ALA A 259 -5.15 -8.01 5.19
C ALA A 259 -5.45 -7.75 6.68
N HIS A 260 -6.60 -8.22 7.17
CA HIS A 260 -7.11 -7.95 8.52
C HIS A 260 -7.10 -9.17 9.45
N ALA A 261 -6.20 -10.13 9.21
CA ALA A 261 -6.27 -11.46 9.83
C ALA A 261 -6.27 -11.44 11.37
N GLN A 262 -5.45 -10.57 11.99
CA GLN A 262 -5.35 -10.47 13.44
C GLN A 262 -6.61 -9.87 14.07
N VAL A 263 -7.11 -8.77 13.51
CA VAL A 263 -8.32 -8.09 13.98
C VAL A 263 -9.54 -8.99 13.83
N LEU A 264 -9.67 -9.70 12.70
CA LEU A 264 -10.76 -10.65 12.48
C LEU A 264 -10.68 -11.86 13.42
N GLY A 265 -9.47 -12.38 13.67
CA GLY A 265 -9.26 -13.47 14.61
C GLY A 265 -9.65 -13.10 16.06
N LEU A 266 -9.45 -11.84 16.45
CA LEU A 266 -9.89 -11.33 17.75
C LEU A 266 -11.41 -11.13 17.81
N ALA A 267 -11.99 -10.56 16.75
CA ALA A 267 -13.44 -10.35 16.67
C ALA A 267 -14.23 -11.66 16.73
N GLU A 268 -13.71 -12.73 16.13
CA GLU A 268 -14.35 -14.05 16.14
C GLU A 268 -14.36 -14.70 17.53
N LYS A 269 -13.34 -14.44 18.35
CA LYS A 269 -13.20 -15.02 19.70
C LYS A 269 -13.81 -14.16 20.80
N ASN A 270 -13.97 -12.86 20.56
CA ASN A 270 -14.28 -11.90 21.61
C ASN A 270 -15.39 -10.92 21.20
N ASP A 271 -16.58 -11.10 21.78
CA ASP A 271 -17.75 -10.30 21.47
C ASP A 271 -17.55 -8.80 21.74
N SER A 272 -16.79 -8.46 22.80
CA SER A 272 -16.49 -7.06 23.15
C SER A 272 -15.65 -6.37 22.06
N PHE A 273 -14.67 -7.09 21.51
CA PHE A 273 -13.83 -6.60 20.43
C PHE A 273 -14.62 -6.50 19.11
N ARG A 274 -15.52 -7.47 18.83
CA ARG A 274 -16.44 -7.40 17.69
C ARG A 274 -17.33 -6.14 17.77
N GLN A 275 -17.93 -5.86 18.92
CA GLN A 275 -18.72 -4.64 19.13
C GLN A 275 -17.89 -3.36 18.99
N PHE A 276 -16.63 -3.38 19.42
CA PHE A 276 -15.73 -2.26 19.19
C PHE A 276 -15.45 -2.04 17.70
N LEU A 277 -15.23 -3.11 16.93
CA LEU A 277 -15.02 -3.05 15.49
C LEU A 277 -16.20 -2.40 14.76
N ASP A 278 -17.43 -2.56 15.28
CA ASP A 278 -18.63 -1.88 14.78
C ASP A 278 -18.60 -0.36 14.98
N THR A 279 -17.81 0.14 15.93
CA THR A 279 -17.62 1.59 16.16
C THR A 279 -16.50 2.19 15.33
N VAL A 280 -15.62 1.36 14.74
CA VAL A 280 -14.44 1.80 14.00
C VAL A 280 -14.85 2.23 12.59
N LYS A 281 -14.36 3.41 12.17
CA LYS A 281 -14.57 3.89 10.80
C LYS A 281 -13.83 2.98 9.80
N PRO A 282 -14.41 2.67 8.63
CA PRO A 282 -13.74 1.86 7.61
C PRO A 282 -12.32 2.31 7.24
N ALA A 283 -12.11 3.62 7.10
CA ALA A 283 -10.79 4.19 6.77
C ALA A 283 -9.74 4.00 7.89
N SER A 284 -10.19 3.70 9.11
CA SER A 284 -9.32 3.49 10.27
C SER A 284 -8.98 2.01 10.50
N LEU A 285 -9.48 1.08 9.68
CA LEU A 285 -9.20 -0.35 9.82
C LEU A 285 -7.71 -0.67 9.71
N GLY A 286 -7.01 -0.12 8.71
CA GLY A 286 -5.56 -0.32 8.58
C GLY A 286 -4.77 0.19 9.79
N ARG A 287 -5.22 1.30 10.39
CA ARG A 287 -4.61 1.82 11.63
C ARG A 287 -4.93 0.94 12.84
N LEU A 288 -6.13 0.36 12.90
CA LEU A 288 -6.48 -0.63 13.91
C LEU A 288 -5.61 -1.88 13.79
N ASP A 289 -5.36 -2.38 12.57
CA ASP A 289 -4.46 -3.53 12.37
C ASP A 289 -3.05 -3.24 12.88
N GLU A 290 -2.52 -2.05 12.57
CA GLU A 290 -1.18 -1.66 13.05
C GLU A 290 -1.13 -1.56 14.58
N ALA A 291 -2.13 -0.91 15.20
CA ALA A 291 -2.21 -0.80 16.66
C ALA A 291 -2.33 -2.18 17.33
N VAL A 292 -3.23 -3.03 16.83
CA VAL A 292 -3.43 -4.40 17.33
C VAL A 292 -2.17 -5.24 17.12
N GLY A 293 -1.51 -5.15 15.97
CA GLY A 293 -0.27 -5.88 15.69
C GLY A 293 0.86 -5.49 16.65
N LEU A 294 1.02 -4.19 16.94
CA LEU A 294 2.01 -3.70 17.92
C LEU A 294 1.73 -4.20 19.34
N VAL A 295 0.46 -4.17 19.76
CA VAL A 295 0.06 -4.64 21.09
C VAL A 295 0.16 -6.17 21.20
N LEU A 296 -0.26 -6.92 20.17
CA LEU A 296 -0.13 -8.37 20.14
C LEU A 296 1.33 -8.82 20.24
N ALA A 297 2.25 -8.11 19.57
CA ALA A 297 3.67 -8.44 19.59
C ALA A 297 4.34 -8.20 20.95
N SER A 298 3.82 -7.26 21.75
CA SER A 298 4.43 -6.83 23.02
C SER A 298 3.72 -7.38 24.25
N GLU A 299 2.38 -7.38 24.24
CA GLU A 299 1.52 -7.68 25.39
C GLU A 299 0.57 -8.89 25.14
N GLY A 300 0.50 -9.38 23.90
CA GLY A 300 -0.39 -10.48 23.52
C GLY A 300 -1.88 -10.11 23.50
N GLU A 301 -2.74 -11.12 23.33
CA GLU A 301 -4.20 -10.94 23.23
C GLU A 301 -4.80 -10.28 24.49
N THR A 302 -4.32 -10.66 25.68
CA THR A 302 -4.75 -10.05 26.95
C THR A 302 -4.47 -8.55 27.00
N GLY A 303 -3.34 -8.11 26.44
CA GLY A 303 -3.00 -6.68 26.34
C GLY A 303 -3.96 -5.92 25.44
N VAL A 304 -4.35 -6.49 24.31
CA VAL A 304 -5.35 -5.88 23.40
C VAL A 304 -6.69 -5.69 24.12
N LEU A 305 -7.15 -6.72 24.85
CA LEU A 305 -8.42 -6.64 25.58
C LEU A 305 -8.36 -5.66 26.76
N LYS A 306 -7.22 -5.57 27.45
CA LYS A 306 -7.00 -4.57 28.50
C LYS A 306 -7.10 -3.15 27.93
N ARG A 307 -6.40 -2.89 26.82
CA ARG A 307 -6.40 -1.59 26.13
C ARG A 307 -7.76 -1.24 25.51
N LEU A 308 -8.51 -2.25 25.12
CA LEU A 308 -9.90 -2.07 24.73
C LEU A 308 -10.75 -1.63 25.93
N GLY A 309 -10.58 -2.27 27.08
CA GLY A 309 -11.34 -1.99 28.31
C GLY A 309 -11.02 -0.63 28.93
N ASP A 310 -9.76 -0.19 28.91
CA ASP A 310 -9.35 1.13 29.40
C ASP A 310 -9.53 2.26 28.37
N GLY A 311 -9.89 1.93 27.12
CA GLY A 311 -10.14 2.87 26.04
C GLY A 311 -8.91 3.36 25.28
N THR A 312 -7.69 2.97 25.69
CA THR A 312 -6.46 3.41 25.03
C THR A 312 -6.32 2.88 23.61
N LEU A 313 -6.92 1.71 23.29
CA LEU A 313 -6.96 1.19 21.93
C LEU A 313 -7.80 2.10 21.00
N ARG A 314 -8.96 2.56 21.47
CA ARG A 314 -9.80 3.51 20.72
C ARG A 314 -9.06 4.82 20.50
N GLU A 315 -8.42 5.33 21.54
CA GLU A 315 -7.64 6.56 21.47
C GLU A 315 -6.51 6.46 20.44
N ALA A 316 -5.83 5.31 20.38
CA ALA A 316 -4.77 5.07 19.40
C ALA A 316 -5.30 5.13 17.96
N VAL A 317 -6.46 4.53 17.71
CA VAL A 317 -7.02 4.49 16.35
C VAL A 317 -7.59 5.85 15.92
N GLU A 318 -8.28 6.54 16.83
CA GLU A 318 -9.04 7.75 16.46
C GLU A 318 -8.26 9.06 16.62
N ARG A 319 -7.38 9.16 17.61
CA ARG A 319 -6.79 10.44 18.03
C ARG A 319 -5.29 10.51 17.85
N LEU A 320 -4.60 9.38 17.84
CA LEU A 320 -3.15 9.37 17.72
C LEU A 320 -2.73 9.74 16.28
N PRO A 321 -1.87 10.76 16.09
CA PRO A 321 -1.45 11.20 14.76
C PRO A 321 -0.51 10.17 14.10
N ALA A 322 -0.38 10.23 12.78
CA ALA A 322 0.48 9.31 12.03
C ALA A 322 1.94 9.32 12.52
N ALA A 323 2.46 10.51 12.87
CA ALA A 323 3.79 10.67 13.46
C ALA A 323 4.00 9.81 14.72
N ALA A 324 2.98 9.67 15.57
CA ALA A 324 3.10 8.83 16.76
C ALA A 324 3.13 7.34 16.41
N PHE A 325 2.46 6.90 15.33
CA PHE A 325 2.60 5.53 14.84
C PHE A 325 3.99 5.22 14.29
N ASP A 326 4.68 6.20 13.70
CA ASP A 326 6.08 6.04 13.29
C ASP A 326 6.99 5.78 14.50
N ILE A 327 6.79 6.51 15.59
CA ILE A 327 7.49 6.25 16.86
C ILE A 327 7.09 4.88 17.41
N ALA A 328 5.80 4.54 17.41
CA ALA A 328 5.32 3.25 17.91
C ALA A 328 5.95 2.07 17.16
N ARG A 329 6.16 2.22 15.85
CA ARG A 329 6.84 1.24 14.99
C ARG A 329 8.33 1.12 15.31
N ASP A 330 9.01 2.26 15.43
CA ASP A 330 10.43 2.32 15.79
C ASP A 330 10.70 1.70 17.17
N THR A 331 9.86 2.03 18.16
CA THR A 331 10.04 1.57 19.55
C THR A 331 9.29 0.28 19.87
N ARG A 332 8.53 -0.26 18.91
CA ARG A 332 7.61 -1.41 19.08
C ARG A 332 6.71 -1.28 20.31
N SER A 333 6.24 -0.06 20.59
CA SER A 333 5.50 0.27 21.81
C SER A 333 4.53 1.41 21.56
N LEU A 334 3.23 1.08 21.61
CA LEU A 334 2.16 2.05 21.51
C LEU A 334 2.13 3.00 22.72
N GLU A 335 2.51 2.50 23.90
CA GLU A 335 2.63 3.28 25.13
C GLU A 335 3.68 4.39 24.99
N THR A 336 4.84 4.06 24.43
CA THR A 336 5.92 5.03 24.21
C THR A 336 5.48 6.15 23.25
N ALA A 337 4.69 5.80 22.23
CA ALA A 337 4.12 6.77 21.31
C ALA A 337 3.13 7.73 21.99
N PHE A 338 2.26 7.22 22.87
CA PHE A 338 1.38 8.06 23.69
C PHE A 338 2.17 9.02 24.58
N GLN A 339 3.21 8.54 25.24
CA GLN A 339 4.06 9.38 26.09
C GLN A 339 4.76 10.48 25.29
N TRP A 340 5.26 10.17 24.09
CA TRP A 340 5.82 11.17 23.19
C TRP A 340 4.77 12.18 22.70
N GLN A 341 3.58 11.72 22.32
CA GLN A 341 2.47 12.61 21.95
C GLN A 341 2.09 13.54 23.10
N ASN A 342 2.05 13.03 24.34
CA ASN A 342 1.71 13.81 25.52
C ASN A 342 2.73 14.92 25.81
N ILE A 343 4.02 14.68 25.56
CA ILE A 343 5.09 15.64 25.82
C ILE A 343 5.26 16.62 24.66
N ALA A 344 5.28 16.12 23.42
CA ALA A 344 5.60 16.92 22.23
C ALA A 344 4.38 17.61 21.61
N GLY A 345 3.17 17.04 21.76
CA GLY A 345 1.96 17.54 21.12
C GLY A 345 2.17 17.75 19.62
N ASP A 346 1.86 18.96 19.14
CA ASP A 346 2.01 19.32 17.71
C ASP A 346 3.47 19.35 17.23
N SER A 347 4.44 19.35 18.14
CA SER A 347 5.87 19.30 17.78
C SER A 347 6.40 17.88 17.56
N LEU A 348 5.54 16.85 17.63
CA LEU A 348 5.94 15.47 17.43
C LEU A 348 6.68 15.21 16.09
N PRO A 349 6.29 15.80 14.94
CA PRO A 349 7.06 15.64 13.71
C PRO A 349 8.53 16.08 13.85
N LYS A 350 8.80 17.14 14.62
CA LYS A 350 10.17 17.62 14.87
C LYS A 350 10.98 16.68 15.76
N VAL A 351 10.31 15.97 16.68
CA VAL A 351 10.94 14.91 17.50
C VAL A 351 11.47 13.80 16.60
N ILE A 352 10.67 13.40 15.60
CA ILE A 352 11.02 12.35 14.64
C ILE A 352 12.13 12.82 13.70
N GLU A 353 12.00 14.02 13.13
CA GLU A 353 13.00 14.61 12.21
C GLU A 353 14.40 14.70 12.85
N ASN A 354 14.45 14.98 14.15
CA ASN A 354 15.70 15.05 14.92
C ASN A 354 16.06 13.74 15.62
N GLU A 355 15.30 12.66 15.38
CA GLU A 355 15.48 11.32 15.96
C GLU A 355 15.60 11.32 17.49
N ILE A 356 14.93 12.26 18.17
CA ILE A 356 15.02 12.41 19.62
C ILE A 356 14.48 11.16 20.31
N HIS A 357 13.40 10.57 19.78
CA HIS A 357 12.76 9.36 20.31
C HIS A 357 13.66 8.11 20.27
N ARG A 358 14.71 8.11 19.43
CA ARG A 358 15.68 7.01 19.35
C ARG A 358 16.83 7.13 20.35
N ARG A 359 17.02 8.32 20.93
CA ARG A 359 18.18 8.64 21.78
C ARG A 359 17.88 8.45 23.26
N ASN A 360 16.72 8.94 23.70
CA ASN A 360 16.29 8.84 25.09
C ASN A 360 14.78 8.59 25.17
N PRO A 361 14.30 7.94 26.25
CA PRO A 361 12.88 7.74 26.45
C PRO A 361 12.17 9.06 26.79
N PRO A 362 10.85 9.14 26.55
CA PRO A 362 10.06 10.35 26.83
C PRO A 362 10.14 10.77 28.31
N SER A 363 10.35 9.84 29.24
CA SER A 363 10.51 10.11 30.67
C SER A 363 11.68 11.03 31.02
N GLU A 364 12.68 11.15 30.15
CA GLU A 364 13.82 12.07 30.36
C GLU A 364 13.47 13.53 30.00
N PHE A 365 12.32 13.77 29.36
CA PHE A 365 11.92 15.08 28.85
C PHE A 365 10.74 15.68 29.60
N THR A 366 10.79 17.00 29.80
CA THR A 366 9.63 17.80 30.19
C THR A 366 9.09 18.54 28.97
N LYS A 367 7.80 18.91 28.98
CA LYS A 367 7.19 19.68 27.87
C LYS A 367 7.98 20.96 27.57
N ALA A 368 8.30 21.73 28.63
CA ALA A 368 9.05 22.96 28.51
C ALA A 368 10.49 22.73 28.01
N GLY A 369 11.17 21.71 28.54
CA GLY A 369 12.53 21.39 28.12
C GLY A 369 12.60 20.94 26.66
N LEU A 370 11.69 20.08 26.23
CA LEU A 370 11.61 19.63 24.84
C LEU A 370 11.28 20.79 23.89
N ALA A 371 10.30 21.64 24.24
CA ALA A 371 9.96 22.82 23.45
C ALA A 371 11.17 23.76 23.29
N ARG A 372 11.93 23.98 24.37
CA ARG A 372 13.14 24.80 24.34
C ARG A 372 14.20 24.21 23.41
N ILE A 373 14.47 22.91 23.52
CA ILE A 373 15.41 22.21 22.62
C ILE A 373 14.97 22.39 21.16
N LEU A 374 13.71 22.09 20.84
CA LEU A 374 13.20 22.15 19.48
C LEU A 374 13.15 23.58 18.91
N SER A 375 13.08 24.61 19.76
CA SER A 375 13.07 26.01 19.33
C SER A 375 14.42 26.51 18.79
N MET A 376 15.53 25.82 19.10
CA MET A 376 16.88 26.26 18.72
C MET A 376 17.15 26.19 17.22
N GLN A 377 16.39 25.37 16.48
CA GLN A 377 16.52 25.18 15.02
C GLN A 377 17.95 24.82 14.54
N ASP A 378 18.77 24.25 15.42
CA ASP A 378 20.11 23.75 15.10
C ASP A 378 20.17 22.24 15.38
N ARG A 379 20.22 21.44 14.31
CA ARG A 379 20.15 19.97 14.40
C ARG A 379 21.29 19.36 15.23
N VAL A 380 22.48 19.96 15.20
CA VAL A 380 23.65 19.45 15.96
C VAL A 380 23.44 19.71 17.45
N ALA A 381 23.05 20.93 17.80
CA ALA A 381 22.73 21.32 19.17
C ALA A 381 21.58 20.48 19.74
N ILE A 382 20.49 20.32 18.98
CA ILE A 382 19.32 19.53 19.35
C ILE A 382 19.74 18.08 19.62
N SER A 383 20.46 17.46 18.69
CA SER A 383 20.90 16.06 18.80
C SER A 383 21.73 15.82 20.07
N ARG A 384 22.72 16.68 20.33
CA ARG A 384 23.58 16.56 21.53
C ARG A 384 22.80 16.74 22.82
N LEU A 385 21.96 17.76 22.92
CA LEU A 385 21.14 17.98 24.12
C LEU A 385 20.10 16.86 24.30
N ALA A 386 19.54 16.34 23.21
CA ALA A 386 18.61 15.21 23.25
C ALA A 386 19.27 13.91 23.75
N SER A 387 20.56 13.69 23.45
CA SER A 387 21.33 12.53 23.96
C SER A 387 21.59 12.56 25.47
N LEU A 388 21.61 13.75 26.09
CA LEU A 388 21.88 13.87 27.52
C LEU A 388 20.71 13.36 28.38
N LYS A 389 21.03 12.82 29.56
CA LYS A 389 20.03 12.51 30.59
C LYS A 389 19.34 13.77 31.10
N GLY A 390 18.08 13.67 31.52
CA GLY A 390 17.28 14.79 32.00
C GLY A 390 17.93 15.56 33.16
N THR A 391 18.59 14.85 34.08
CA THR A 391 19.32 15.45 35.22
C THR A 391 20.51 16.31 34.80
N VAL A 392 21.19 15.94 33.72
CA VAL A 392 22.31 16.69 33.13
C VAL A 392 21.80 17.82 32.24
N ARG A 393 20.74 17.56 31.50
CA ARG A 393 20.18 18.52 30.56
C ARG A 393 19.53 19.71 31.27
N THR A 394 18.86 19.49 32.39
CA THR A 394 18.05 20.52 33.06
C THR A 394 18.85 21.78 33.41
N PRO A 395 20.04 21.69 34.07
CA PRO A 395 20.86 22.87 34.33
C PRO A 395 21.31 23.58 33.06
N LEU A 396 21.68 22.85 32.01
CA LEU A 396 22.09 23.45 30.73
C LEU A 396 20.94 24.24 30.10
N LEU A 397 19.71 23.76 30.23
CA LEU A 397 18.52 24.44 29.75
C LEU A 397 18.16 25.70 30.55
N GLU A 398 18.88 26.05 31.63
CA GLU A 398 18.71 27.32 32.33
C GLU A 398 19.54 28.46 31.70
N LEU A 399 20.51 28.12 30.85
CA LEU A 399 21.31 29.11 30.10
C LEU A 399 20.42 29.93 29.17
N ASP A 400 20.85 31.13 28.79
CA ASP A 400 20.22 31.89 27.70
C ASP A 400 20.37 31.16 26.35
N ASP A 401 19.48 31.47 25.40
CA ASP A 401 19.37 30.71 24.15
C ASP A 401 20.63 30.80 23.28
N ASP A 402 21.36 31.92 23.33
CA ASP A 402 22.58 32.10 22.55
C ASP A 402 23.73 31.25 23.11
N ASN A 403 23.93 31.28 24.43
CA ASN A 403 24.94 30.44 25.08
C ASN A 403 24.58 28.96 24.99
N LEU A 404 23.31 28.59 25.21
CA LEU A 404 22.86 27.20 25.07
C LEU A 404 23.14 26.67 23.66
N ARG A 405 22.78 27.42 22.62
CA ARG A 405 23.02 27.02 21.22
C ARG A 405 24.50 26.94 20.89
N ARG A 406 25.29 27.95 21.28
CA ARG A 406 26.73 28.00 21.01
C ARG A 406 27.46 26.84 21.70
N LEU A 407 27.19 26.63 22.98
CA LEU A 407 27.88 25.61 23.78
C LEU A 407 27.48 24.20 23.38
N SER A 408 26.18 23.94 23.16
CA SER A 408 25.74 22.63 22.67
C SER A 408 26.33 22.28 21.31
N ARG A 409 26.54 23.26 20.42
CA ARG A 409 27.21 23.04 19.12
C ARG A 409 28.73 22.90 19.23
N ALA A 410 29.38 23.57 20.18
CA ALA A 410 30.83 23.52 20.31
C ALA A 410 31.31 22.31 21.12
N LEU A 411 30.58 21.93 22.17
CA LEU A 411 31.02 20.93 23.15
C LEU A 411 30.43 19.54 22.85
N PRO A 412 31.23 18.46 22.94
CA PRO A 412 30.73 17.09 22.90
C PRO A 412 29.92 16.75 24.16
N GLU A 413 29.21 15.61 24.14
CA GLU A 413 28.27 15.18 25.20
C GLU A 413 28.95 15.09 26.58
N THR A 414 30.17 14.55 26.66
CA THR A 414 30.94 14.42 27.92
C THR A 414 31.36 15.76 28.53
N GLU A 415 31.64 16.75 27.69
CA GLU A 415 31.98 18.10 28.12
C GLU A 415 30.72 18.87 28.56
N LEU A 416 29.59 18.67 27.89
CA LEU A 416 28.29 19.18 28.33
C LEU A 416 27.86 18.57 29.67
N GLU A 417 28.11 17.28 29.89
CA GLU A 417 27.90 16.61 31.19
C GLU A 417 28.74 17.25 32.29
N SER A 418 30.01 17.52 31.99
CA SER A 418 30.92 18.17 32.95
C SER A 418 30.49 19.61 33.24
N LEU A 419 30.09 20.37 32.21
CA LEU A 419 29.58 21.73 32.35
C LEU A 419 28.32 21.77 33.23
N SER A 420 27.35 20.90 32.97
CA SER A 420 26.17 20.75 33.82
C SER A 420 26.55 20.47 35.27
N GLY A 421 27.52 19.57 35.48
CA GLY A 421 28.00 19.23 36.80
C GLY A 421 28.63 20.41 37.55
N TYR A 422 29.29 21.31 36.82
CA TYR A 422 29.80 22.56 37.39
C TYR A 422 28.69 23.56 37.69
N MET A 423 27.67 23.68 36.83
CA MET A 423 26.54 24.59 37.08
C MET A 423 25.79 24.25 38.37
N THR A 424 25.69 22.96 38.72
CA THR A 424 25.05 22.52 39.96
C THR A 424 25.98 22.47 41.17
N GLY A 425 27.28 22.32 40.95
CA GLY A 425 28.27 22.04 42.01
C GLY A 425 29.12 23.25 42.42
N LEU A 426 29.20 24.29 41.59
CA LEU A 426 30.00 25.48 41.89
C LEU A 426 29.18 26.56 42.59
N GLU A 427 29.86 27.33 43.43
CA GLU A 427 29.37 28.62 43.91
C GLU A 427 29.10 29.57 42.73
N ARG A 428 28.10 30.44 42.89
CA ARG A 428 27.60 31.32 41.81
C ARG A 428 28.71 32.15 41.15
N ALA A 429 29.67 32.66 41.92
CA ALA A 429 30.80 33.43 41.40
C ALA A 429 31.75 32.57 40.55
N ALA A 430 32.07 31.36 40.99
CA ALA A 430 32.93 30.42 40.26
C ALA A 430 32.23 29.90 38.99
N GLY A 431 30.93 29.59 39.08
CA GLY A 431 30.10 29.18 37.95
C GLY A 431 30.01 30.24 36.85
N ASN A 432 29.76 31.51 37.21
CA ASN A 432 29.72 32.61 36.24
C ASN A 432 31.08 32.82 35.55
N ARG A 433 32.19 32.71 36.30
CA ARG A 433 33.55 32.81 35.75
C ARG A 433 33.84 31.69 34.76
N LEU A 434 33.47 30.46 35.12
CA LEU A 434 33.60 29.29 34.24
C LEU A 434 32.79 29.49 32.96
N LEU A 435 31.49 29.81 33.09
CA LEU A 435 30.58 29.96 31.96
C LEU A 435 31.06 31.07 31.01
N SER A 436 31.47 32.22 31.53
CA SER A 436 32.00 33.32 30.71
C SER A 436 33.25 32.91 29.93
N ALA A 437 34.17 32.17 30.55
CA ALA A 437 35.40 31.75 29.89
C ALA A 437 35.14 30.66 28.83
N VAL A 438 34.23 29.74 29.11
CA VAL A 438 33.86 28.63 28.21
C VAL A 438 33.00 29.13 27.04
N ALA A 439 32.12 30.12 27.26
CA ALA A 439 31.36 30.76 26.20
C ALA A 439 32.24 31.54 25.21
N GLN A 440 33.36 32.10 25.69
CA GLN A 440 34.36 32.77 24.85
C GLN A 440 35.31 31.78 24.17
N SER A 441 35.69 30.70 24.85
CA SER A 441 36.64 29.70 24.35
C SER A 441 36.20 28.28 24.77
N PRO A 442 35.33 27.63 23.97
CA PRO A 442 34.77 26.32 24.31
C PRO A 442 35.83 25.24 24.56
N GLY A 443 36.97 25.30 23.86
CA GLY A 443 38.07 24.34 24.01
C GLY A 443 38.65 24.25 25.44
N LYS A 444 38.44 25.27 26.29
CA LYS A 444 38.85 25.22 27.70
C LYS A 444 38.13 24.11 28.48
N MET A 445 36.95 23.67 28.01
CA MET A 445 36.24 22.56 28.65
C MET A 445 36.96 21.23 28.54
N GLN A 446 37.83 21.02 27.57
CA GLN A 446 38.54 19.75 27.42
C GLN A 446 39.38 19.43 28.67
N ILE A 447 40.05 20.43 29.24
CA ILE A 447 40.86 20.29 30.46
C ILE A 447 39.95 20.19 31.69
N LEU A 448 38.93 21.06 31.75
CA LEU A 448 38.00 21.16 32.89
C LEU A 448 37.08 19.94 33.00
N ALA A 449 36.80 19.24 31.91
CA ALA A 449 35.97 18.04 31.90
C ALA A 449 36.71 16.80 32.45
N SER A 450 38.03 16.88 32.65
CA SER A 450 38.77 15.74 33.19
C SER A 450 38.29 15.40 34.63
N PRO A 451 37.97 14.13 34.95
CA PRO A 451 37.34 13.77 36.22
C PRO A 451 38.13 14.20 37.46
N GLY A 452 39.46 14.13 37.39
CA GLY A 452 40.37 14.55 38.46
C GLY A 452 40.36 16.07 38.68
N VAL A 453 40.38 16.86 37.61
CA VAL A 453 40.31 18.34 37.70
C VAL A 453 38.96 18.76 38.23
N ARG A 454 37.86 18.19 37.72
CA ARG A 454 36.50 18.50 38.18
C ARG A 454 36.32 18.25 39.67
N THR A 455 36.71 17.07 40.13
CA THR A 455 36.60 16.72 41.55
C THR A 455 37.45 17.67 42.41
N ALA A 456 38.66 17.96 41.98
CA ALA A 456 39.57 18.84 42.71
C ALA A 456 39.11 20.31 42.74
N ILE A 457 38.46 20.81 41.68
CA ILE A 457 37.83 22.13 41.67
C ILE A 457 36.67 22.16 42.65
N LEU A 458 35.75 21.19 42.58
CA LEU A 458 34.56 21.15 43.44
C LEU A 458 34.90 21.02 44.93
N GLN A 459 35.97 20.31 45.26
CA GLN A 459 36.47 20.12 46.64
C GLN A 459 37.35 21.28 47.14
N SER A 460 37.72 22.23 46.29
CA SER A 460 38.53 23.37 46.72
C SER A 460 37.71 24.33 47.59
N HIS A 461 38.32 24.84 48.66
CA HIS A 461 37.66 25.81 49.55
C HIS A 461 37.37 27.14 48.83
N ASP A 462 38.26 27.56 47.93
CA ASP A 462 38.05 28.71 47.05
C ASP A 462 37.89 28.21 45.61
N GLN A 463 36.63 27.90 45.25
CA GLN A 463 36.30 27.38 43.93
C GLN A 463 36.55 28.40 42.81
N ALA A 464 36.42 29.70 43.09
CA ALA A 464 36.66 30.75 42.10
C ALA A 464 38.15 30.88 41.78
N ALA A 465 39.03 30.74 42.78
CA ALA A 465 40.47 30.66 42.58
C ALA A 465 40.88 29.37 41.87
N ALA A 466 40.27 28.23 42.19
CA ALA A 466 40.51 26.94 41.54
C ALA A 466 40.14 26.96 40.05
N VAL A 467 38.94 27.46 39.71
CA VAL A 467 38.51 27.67 38.32
C VAL A 467 39.43 28.68 37.63
N GLY A 468 39.76 29.79 38.29
CA GLY A 468 40.67 30.81 37.76
C GLY A 468 42.07 30.26 37.47
N MET A 469 42.59 29.34 38.30
CA MET A 469 43.86 28.66 38.07
C MET A 469 43.81 27.79 36.81
N MET A 470 42.71 27.07 36.56
CA MET A 470 42.61 26.19 35.39
C MET A 470 42.25 26.91 34.09
N LEU A 471 41.75 28.15 34.16
CA LEU A 471 41.35 28.96 33.00
C LEU A 471 42.42 29.92 32.48
N ARG A 472 43.53 30.09 33.21
CA ARG A 472 44.67 30.93 32.80
C ARG A 472 45.40 30.32 31.59
N SER A 473 46.16 31.17 30.90
CA SER A 473 46.78 30.93 29.59
C SER A 473 47.45 29.55 29.44
N ASP A 474 47.38 28.97 28.24
CA ASP A 474 48.00 27.70 27.84
C ASP A 474 49.55 27.78 27.74
N ALA A 475 50.16 28.88 28.20
CA ALA A 475 51.61 28.99 28.27
C ALA A 475 52.18 27.86 29.13
N ILE A 476 53.11 27.09 28.56
CA ILE A 476 53.68 25.85 29.13
C ILE A 476 54.20 26.08 30.56
N PHE A 477 54.72 27.27 30.86
CA PHE A 477 55.10 27.68 32.20
C PHE A 477 55.31 29.20 32.29
N GLU A 478 54.61 29.87 33.20
CA GLU A 478 54.87 31.26 33.57
C GLU A 478 55.25 31.32 35.07
N PRO A 479 56.47 31.77 35.43
CA PRO A 479 56.95 31.70 36.82
C PRO A 479 56.09 32.46 37.84
N GLY A 480 55.55 33.62 37.45
CA GLY A 480 54.71 34.44 38.33
C GLY A 480 53.35 33.79 38.63
N ASP A 481 52.76 33.16 37.63
CA ASP A 481 51.53 32.39 37.75
C ASP A 481 51.74 31.15 38.63
N PHE A 482 52.84 30.42 38.41
CA PHE A 482 53.19 29.26 39.21
C PHE A 482 53.40 29.61 40.70
N ALA A 483 54.11 30.69 41.01
CA ALA A 483 54.32 31.14 42.39
C ALA A 483 53.00 31.49 43.09
N THR A 484 52.09 32.16 42.36
CA THR A 484 50.76 32.51 42.86
C THR A 484 49.92 31.24 43.11
N ASP A 485 49.92 30.30 42.17
CA ASP A 485 49.16 29.05 42.27
C ASP A 485 49.68 28.15 43.40
N LEU A 486 51.00 28.08 43.59
CA LEU A 486 51.62 27.37 44.71
C LEU A 486 51.23 27.99 46.05
N SER A 487 51.11 29.32 46.14
CA SER A 487 50.65 29.98 47.36
C SER A 487 49.18 29.67 47.70
N LEU A 488 48.32 29.55 46.68
CA LEU A 488 46.91 29.18 46.83
C LEU A 488 46.76 27.73 47.32
N VAL A 489 47.62 26.83 46.83
CA VAL A 489 47.67 25.43 47.29
C VAL A 489 48.25 25.33 48.70
N ARG A 490 49.37 26.02 48.98
CA ARG A 490 50.01 26.01 50.30
C ARG A 490 49.11 26.59 51.39
N SER A 491 48.29 27.58 51.05
CA SER A 491 47.31 28.16 51.98
C SER A 491 46.04 27.31 52.15
N GLY A 492 45.94 26.16 51.48
CA GLY A 492 44.79 25.25 51.57
C GLY A 492 43.53 25.73 50.85
N LYS A 493 43.61 26.84 50.10
CA LYS A 493 42.47 27.42 49.37
C LYS A 493 42.10 26.60 48.14
N VAL A 494 43.10 26.03 47.46
CA VAL A 494 42.95 25.24 46.23
C VAL A 494 43.55 23.85 46.40
N SER A 495 42.89 22.83 45.85
CA SER A 495 43.37 21.45 45.91
C SER A 495 44.77 21.29 45.26
N PRO A 496 45.73 20.63 45.93
CA PRO A 496 47.06 20.38 45.37
C PRO A 496 47.06 19.59 44.05
N TRP A 497 46.02 18.80 43.82
CA TRP A 497 45.86 18.02 42.58
C TRP A 497 45.75 18.90 41.33
N LEU A 498 45.21 20.12 41.47
CA LEU A 498 45.09 21.07 40.36
C LEU A 498 46.45 21.61 39.91
N LEU A 499 47.40 21.77 40.83
CA LEU A 499 48.76 22.15 40.49
C LEU A 499 49.47 21.07 39.66
N TRP A 500 49.26 19.80 40.01
CA TRP A 500 49.78 18.66 39.25
C TRP A 500 49.18 18.58 37.84
N SER A 501 47.88 18.82 37.73
CA SER A 501 47.17 18.77 36.46
C SER A 501 47.55 19.94 35.53
N ARG A 502 47.84 21.13 36.09
CA ARG A 502 48.28 22.29 35.30
C ARG A 502 49.77 22.27 34.94
N TYR A 503 50.64 21.84 35.85
CA TYR A 503 52.10 21.93 35.67
C TYR A 503 52.82 20.57 35.83
N PRO A 504 52.44 19.51 35.07
CA PRO A 504 53.02 18.17 35.26
C PRO A 504 54.53 18.17 35.02
N GLY A 505 55.01 18.89 34.00
CA GLY A 505 56.43 18.98 33.66
C GLY A 505 57.26 19.72 34.72
N ALA A 506 56.82 20.91 35.14
CA ALA A 506 57.55 21.71 36.13
C ALA A 506 57.64 20.99 37.48
N LEU A 507 56.55 20.35 37.93
CA LEU A 507 56.55 19.59 39.17
C LEU A 507 57.39 18.32 39.09
N SER A 508 57.42 17.63 37.95
CA SER A 508 58.29 16.47 37.74
C SER A 508 59.78 16.86 37.78
N VAL A 509 60.15 17.97 37.13
CA VAL A 509 61.52 18.50 37.15
C VAL A 509 61.93 18.94 38.56
N MET A 510 61.07 19.68 39.27
CA MET A 510 61.36 20.09 40.65
C MET A 510 61.42 18.89 41.62
N GLY A 511 60.55 17.89 41.44
CA GLY A 511 60.60 16.65 42.20
C GLY A 511 61.90 15.88 41.96
N PHE A 512 62.33 15.78 40.71
CA PHE A 512 63.60 15.15 40.34
C PHE A 512 64.81 15.91 40.90
N LEU A 513 64.84 17.24 40.78
CA LEU A 513 65.88 18.08 41.36
C LEU A 513 65.91 17.99 42.88
N GLY A 514 64.75 18.01 43.54
CA GLY A 514 64.63 17.84 44.97
C GLY A 514 65.15 16.47 45.43
N LEU A 515 64.80 15.40 44.71
CA LEU A 515 65.29 14.05 44.98
C LEU A 515 66.79 13.94 44.71
N PHE A 516 67.31 14.56 43.66
CA PHE A 516 68.74 14.62 43.36
C PHE A 516 69.51 15.35 44.47
N ILE A 517 69.01 16.48 44.95
CA ILE A 517 69.58 17.22 46.09
C ILE A 517 69.50 16.36 47.37
N LEU A 518 68.39 15.69 47.63
CA LEU A 518 68.25 14.77 48.76
C LEU A 518 69.22 13.59 48.67
N LEU A 519 69.47 13.05 47.48
CA LEU A 519 70.48 12.01 47.24
C LEU A 519 71.90 12.55 47.44
N LEU A 520 72.17 13.79 47.01
CA LEU A 520 73.44 14.45 47.29
C LEU A 520 73.63 14.69 48.79
N MET A 521 72.60 15.15 49.50
CA MET A 521 72.64 15.39 50.94
C MET A 521 72.75 14.09 51.74
N THR A 522 72.02 13.03 51.37
CA THR A 522 72.16 11.71 52.02
C THR A 522 73.52 11.10 51.74
N ARG A 523 74.08 11.29 50.54
CA ARG A 523 75.47 10.89 50.23
C ARG A 523 76.50 11.69 51.03
N LEU A 524 76.23 12.97 51.32
CA LEU A 524 77.05 13.83 52.17
C LEU A 524 76.94 13.47 53.66
N LEU A 525 75.74 13.14 54.14
CA LEU A 525 75.45 12.86 55.55
C LEU A 525 75.76 11.40 55.95
N PHE A 526 75.64 10.43 55.03
CA PHE A 526 75.79 9.00 55.34
C PHE A 526 77.03 8.31 54.78
N GLY A 527 77.87 8.99 53.98
CA GLY A 527 79.24 8.57 53.64
C GLY A 527 79.39 7.25 52.84
N ARG A 528 80.50 7.13 52.09
CA ARG A 528 80.88 5.89 51.39
C ARG A 528 81.09 4.76 52.40
N ARG A 529 80.30 3.68 52.35
CA ARG A 529 80.69 2.41 52.99
C ARG A 529 82.04 1.96 52.41
N VAL A 530 83.04 1.88 53.27
CA VAL A 530 84.37 1.36 52.95
C VAL A 530 84.21 -0.09 52.48
N ARG A 531 84.74 -0.40 51.29
CA ARG A 531 84.87 -1.76 50.77
C ARG A 531 85.84 -2.50 51.70
N VAL A 532 85.35 -3.50 52.43
CA VAL A 532 86.23 -4.48 53.07
C VAL A 532 86.65 -5.47 51.98
N THR A 533 87.86 -5.31 51.47
CA THR A 533 88.55 -6.35 50.70
C THR A 533 88.90 -7.50 51.65
N ARG A 534 88.47 -8.71 51.30
CA ARG A 534 88.94 -9.95 51.93
C ARG A 534 90.30 -10.32 51.38
#